data_AF-A0A161MG83-F1
#
_entry.id   AF-A0A161MG83-F1
#
_cell.length_a   1.000
_cell.length_b   1.000
_cell.length_c   1.000
_cell.angle_alpha   90.00
_cell.angle_beta   90.00
_cell.angle_gamma   90.00
#
_symmetry.space_group_name_H-M   'P 1'
#
loop_
_entity.id
_entity.type
_entity.pdbx_description
1 polymer ?
#
loop_
_entity_poly.entity_id
_entity_poly.type
_entity_poly.pdbx_seq_one_letter_code
_entity_poly.pdbx_strand_id
1 'polypeptide(L)'
;TVEYGVVDHGFKKVHKIVDHDSCKHMPIEESANCAVNICPNSYQKFISSNSEREYIVSPNEDVYLKNVSATGRLLVQPHQSTAEAHYSRIRQKFTFQSIKNINDNIVLDKENKVLDPTYEVI
;
A
#
# COMPACT_ATOMS: atom_id res chain seq x y z
N THR A 1 -1.63 13.69 3.57
CA THR A 1 -2.64 13.67 4.66
C THR A 1 -2.92 12.23 4.96
N VAL A 2 -3.04 11.91 6.25
CA VAL A 2 -3.31 10.56 6.71
C VAL A 2 -4.56 10.60 7.57
N GLU A 3 -5.55 9.80 7.20
CA GLU A 3 -6.83 9.72 7.90
C GLU A 3 -7.02 8.32 8.47
N TYR A 4 -7.61 8.25 9.67
CA TYR A 4 -7.91 7.00 10.36
C TYR A 4 -9.39 6.94 10.71
N GLY A 5 -10.04 5.85 10.33
CA GLY A 5 -11.38 5.48 10.79
C GLY A 5 -11.29 4.20 11.62
N VAL A 6 -12.03 4.11 12.71
CA VAL A 6 -12.09 2.91 13.57
C VAL A 6 -13.53 2.47 13.69
N VAL A 7 -13.78 1.19 13.44
CA VAL A 7 -15.10 0.56 13.57
C VAL A 7 -14.97 -0.67 14.45
N ASP A 8 -15.92 -0.85 15.37
CA ASP A 8 -15.96 -2.01 16.28
C ASP A 8 -17.05 -3.00 15.83
N HIS A 9 -16.64 -4.25 15.58
CA HIS A 9 -17.51 -5.36 15.20
C HIS A 9 -17.34 -6.57 16.14
N GLY A 10 -16.91 -6.35 17.40
CA GLY A 10 -16.41 -7.41 18.29
C GLY A 10 -14.93 -7.73 18.07
N PHE A 11 -14.32 -7.07 17.08
CA PHE A 11 -12.90 -6.87 16.86
C PHE A 11 -12.73 -5.45 16.32
N LYS A 12 -11.57 -4.83 16.54
CA LYS A 12 -11.33 -3.46 16.05
C LYS A 12 -10.86 -3.51 14.60
N LYS A 13 -11.66 -2.91 13.72
CA LYS A 13 -11.31 -2.68 12.32
C LYS A 13 -10.80 -1.25 12.18
N VAL A 14 -9.55 -1.08 11.78
CA VAL A 14 -8.95 0.23 11.55
C VAL A 14 -8.76 0.43 10.05
N HIS A 15 -9.32 1.51 9.53
CA HIS A 15 -9.16 1.94 8.17
C HIS A 15 -8.21 3.14 8.13
N LYS A 16 -7.16 3.08 7.32
CA LYS A 16 -6.20 4.15 7.11
C LYS A 16 -6.18 4.54 5.63
N ILE A 17 -6.41 5.81 5.35
CA ILE A 17 -6.29 6.39 4.02
C ILE A 17 -5.08 7.32 4.02
N VAL A 18 -4.28 7.22 2.97
CA VAL A 18 -3.15 8.12 2.72
C VAL A 18 -3.34 8.75 1.35
N ASP A 19 -3.46 10.07 1.36
CA ASP A 19 -3.31 10.89 0.17
C ASP A 19 -1.81 11.17 -0.03
N HIS A 20 -1.22 10.64 -1.10
CA HIS A 20 0.20 10.80 -1.38
C HIS A 20 0.52 12.17 -1.96
N ASP A 21 -0.46 12.87 -2.54
CA ASP A 21 -0.28 14.20 -3.11
C ASP A 21 0.06 15.26 -2.04
N SER A 22 -0.27 14.96 -0.78
CA SER A 22 -0.02 15.81 0.37
C SER A 22 1.15 15.32 1.23
N CYS A 23 2.01 14.44 0.68
CA CYS A 23 3.28 14.06 1.31
C CYS A 23 4.29 15.24 1.25
N LYS A 24 4.85 15.63 2.40
CA LYS A 24 5.89 16.68 2.46
C LYS A 24 7.15 16.34 1.68
N HIS A 25 7.48 15.05 1.62
CA HIS A 25 8.59 14.53 0.82
C HIS A 25 8.00 13.52 -0.15
N MET A 26 8.05 13.85 -1.44
CA MET A 26 7.67 12.95 -2.53
C MET A 26 8.95 12.42 -3.15
N PRO A 27 9.34 11.15 -2.90
CA PRO A 27 10.52 10.55 -3.50
C PRO A 27 10.20 10.14 -4.94
N ILE A 28 9.93 11.14 -5.79
CA ILE A 28 9.64 10.95 -7.22
C ILE A 28 10.85 11.47 -7.97
N GLU A 29 11.42 10.64 -8.83
CA GLU A 29 12.36 11.08 -9.86
C GLU A 29 11.59 11.26 -11.16
N GLU A 30 11.44 12.51 -11.59
CA GLU A 30 10.86 12.83 -12.89
C GLU A 30 11.97 12.89 -13.93
N SER A 31 11.89 12.06 -14.96
CA SER A 31 12.71 12.19 -16.16
C SER A 31 11.80 12.29 -17.38
N ALA A 32 12.05 13.30 -18.20
CA ALA A 32 11.35 13.50 -19.47
C ALA A 32 12.37 13.74 -20.57
N ASN A 33 12.16 13.09 -21.71
CA ASN A 33 12.99 13.26 -22.90
C ASN A 33 12.63 14.55 -23.66
N CYS A 34 11.66 15.32 -23.16
CA CYS A 34 11.12 16.53 -23.78
C CYS A 34 10.88 17.61 -22.71
N ALA A 35 10.75 18.86 -23.15
CA ALA A 35 10.47 19.98 -22.26
C ALA A 35 9.12 19.81 -21.56
N VAL A 36 9.09 20.08 -20.25
CA VAL A 36 7.86 20.03 -19.45
C VAL A 36 6.97 21.21 -19.86
N ASN A 37 5.96 20.93 -20.69
CA ASN A 37 4.95 21.92 -21.06
C ASN A 37 3.96 22.10 -19.91
N ILE A 38 4.23 23.07 -19.03
CA ILE A 38 3.32 23.43 -17.94
C ILE A 38 2.17 24.26 -18.53
N CYS A 39 1.04 23.61 -18.80
CA CYS A 39 -0.19 24.31 -19.18
C CYS A 39 -0.78 25.02 -17.95
N PRO A 40 -0.94 26.36 -17.94
CA PRO A 40 -1.39 27.10 -16.76
C PRO A 40 -2.85 26.85 -16.36
N ASN A 41 -3.65 26.18 -17.20
CA ASN A 41 -5.01 25.76 -16.88
C ASN A 41 -5.01 24.38 -16.20
N SER A 42 -4.72 24.36 -14.89
CA SER A 42 -4.53 23.17 -14.07
C SER A 42 -5.86 22.57 -13.54
N TYR A 43 -6.78 22.20 -14.43
CA TYR A 43 -8.02 21.54 -13.98
C TYR A 43 -7.80 20.10 -13.47
N GLN A 44 -6.70 19.45 -13.85
CA GLN A 44 -6.44 18.05 -13.48
C GLN A 44 -4.95 17.83 -13.30
N LYS A 45 -4.52 17.16 -12.22
CA LYS A 45 -3.12 16.75 -12.05
C LYS A 45 -2.78 15.61 -13.01
N PHE A 46 -1.55 15.62 -13.53
CA PHE A 46 -1.04 14.55 -14.41
C PHE A 46 -0.97 13.19 -13.71
N ILE A 47 -0.60 13.19 -12.42
CA ILE A 47 -0.51 12.00 -11.59
C ILE A 47 -1.37 12.22 -10.35
N SER A 48 -2.13 11.19 -9.97
CA SER A 48 -2.80 11.10 -8.68
C SER A 48 -2.46 9.78 -8.03
N SER A 49 -2.10 9.82 -6.75
CA SER A 49 -1.79 8.61 -5.99
C SER A 49 -2.40 8.60 -4.61
N ASN A 50 -2.99 7.46 -4.26
CA ASN A 50 -3.52 7.21 -2.93
C ASN A 50 -3.24 5.77 -2.47
N SER A 51 -3.22 5.57 -1.16
CA SER A 51 -3.22 4.23 -0.57
C SER A 51 -4.27 4.09 0.52
N GLU A 52 -4.89 2.92 0.51
CA GLU A 52 -5.91 2.50 1.45
C GLU A 52 -5.36 1.28 2.21
N ARG A 53 -5.46 1.27 3.53
CA ARG A 53 -5.02 0.15 4.37
C ARG A 53 -6.09 -0.19 5.39
N GLU A 54 -6.44 -1.46 5.45
CA GLU A 54 -7.37 -2.02 6.39
C GLU A 54 -6.62 -2.94 7.35
N TYR A 55 -6.82 -2.73 8.64
CA TYR A 55 -6.23 -3.51 9.71
C TYR A 55 -7.33 -4.16 10.54
N ILE A 56 -7.16 -5.43 10.85
CA ILE A 56 -7.98 -6.14 11.85
C ILE A 56 -7.11 -6.34 13.08
N VAL A 57 -7.58 -5.85 14.22
CA VAL A 57 -6.81 -5.79 15.46
C VAL A 57 -7.52 -6.62 16.54
N SER A 58 -6.75 -7.36 17.35
CA SER A 58 -7.29 -8.05 18.53
C SER A 58 -7.80 -7.05 19.58
N PRO A 59 -9.00 -7.27 20.15
CA PRO A 59 -9.54 -6.37 21.17
C PRO A 59 -9.02 -6.62 22.61
N ASN A 60 -8.36 -7.75 22.88
CA ASN A 60 -7.99 -8.15 24.25
C ASN A 60 -6.48 -7.99 24.52
N GLU A 61 -6.18 -7.45 25.71
CA GLU A 61 -4.90 -7.23 26.42
C GLU A 61 -3.66 -6.84 25.59
N ASP A 62 -3.28 -7.63 24.59
CA ASP A 62 -2.23 -7.32 23.63
C ASP A 62 -2.80 -7.00 22.24
N VAL A 63 -2.44 -5.82 21.73
CA VAL A 63 -2.90 -5.29 20.46
C VAL A 63 -2.04 -5.86 19.32
N TYR A 64 -2.46 -6.96 18.73
CA TYR A 64 -1.82 -7.56 17.56
C TYR A 64 -2.57 -7.23 16.27
N LEU A 65 -1.81 -6.94 15.21
CA LEU A 65 -2.34 -6.86 13.85
C LEU A 65 -2.58 -8.28 13.34
N LYS A 66 -3.85 -8.70 13.28
CA LYS A 66 -4.22 -10.02 12.76
C LYS A 66 -4.16 -10.05 11.26
N ASN A 67 -4.78 -9.07 10.61
CA ASN A 67 -4.79 -8.97 9.15
C ASN A 67 -4.47 -7.55 8.74
N VAL A 68 -3.71 -7.43 7.66
CA VAL A 68 -3.45 -6.17 6.98
C VAL A 68 -3.78 -6.38 5.50
N SER A 69 -4.70 -5.57 4.98
CA SER A 69 -4.92 -5.46 3.54
C SER A 69 -4.57 -4.05 3.11
N ALA A 70 -3.67 -3.91 2.14
CA ALA A 70 -3.32 -2.62 1.57
C ALA A 70 -3.63 -2.61 0.07
N THR A 71 -4.23 -1.51 -0.39
CA THR A 71 -4.41 -1.22 -1.82
C THR A 71 -3.81 0.14 -2.11
N GLY A 72 -2.76 0.19 -2.93
CA GLY A 72 -2.23 1.41 -3.51
C GLY A 72 -2.78 1.59 -4.93
N ARG A 73 -3.01 2.85 -5.32
CA ARG A 73 -3.36 3.20 -6.70
C ARG A 73 -2.51 4.36 -7.16
N LEU A 74 -2.11 4.28 -8.43
CA LEU A 74 -1.48 5.35 -9.17
C LEU A 74 -2.27 5.52 -10.45
N LEU A 75 -2.76 6.73 -10.69
CA LEU A 75 -3.40 7.11 -11.94
C LEU A 75 -2.49 8.12 -12.62
N VAL A 76 -2.12 7.83 -13.87
CA VAL A 76 -1.40 8.75 -14.74
C VAL A 76 -2.34 9.11 -15.87
N GLN A 77 -2.65 10.38 -16.01
CA GLN A 77 -3.52 10.88 -17.07
C GLN A 77 -2.92 12.15 -17.68
N PRO A 78 -2.48 12.10 -18.95
CA PRO A 78 -2.12 13.28 -19.71
C PRO A 78 -3.25 14.30 -19.74
N HIS A 79 -2.91 15.58 -19.63
CA HIS A 79 -3.90 16.66 -19.71
C HIS A 79 -4.70 16.53 -21.02
N GLN A 80 -6.03 16.57 -20.90
CA GLN A 80 -6.98 16.54 -22.02
C GLN A 80 -7.05 15.23 -22.85
N SER A 81 -6.41 14.15 -22.42
CA SER A 81 -6.52 12.83 -23.07
C SER A 81 -6.98 11.75 -22.09
N THR A 82 -8.29 11.64 -21.89
CA THR A 82 -8.87 10.52 -21.12
C THR A 82 -8.62 9.17 -21.79
N ALA A 83 -8.31 9.17 -23.09
CA ALA A 83 -7.99 7.96 -23.86
C ALA A 83 -6.61 7.36 -23.53
N GLU A 84 -5.74 8.11 -22.85
CA GLU A 84 -4.36 7.72 -22.50
C GLU A 84 -4.17 7.58 -20.99
N ALA A 85 -5.26 7.36 -20.25
CA ALA A 85 -5.18 7.13 -18.81
C ALA A 85 -4.57 5.74 -18.53
N HIS A 86 -3.48 5.74 -17.76
CA HIS A 86 -2.85 4.52 -17.26
C HIS A 86 -3.09 4.39 -15.76
N TYR A 87 -3.41 3.18 -15.30
CA TYR A 87 -3.59 2.88 -13.89
C TYR A 87 -2.63 1.78 -13.45
N SER A 88 -2.02 1.96 -12.28
CA SER A 88 -1.33 0.89 -11.56
C SER A 88 -2.02 0.64 -10.24
N ARG A 89 -2.24 -0.63 -9.91
CA ARG A 89 -2.88 -1.07 -8.69
C ARG A 89 -1.99 -2.06 -7.96
N ILE A 90 -1.51 -1.66 -6.80
CA ILE A 90 -0.73 -2.51 -5.92
C ILE A 90 -1.65 -3.06 -4.83
N ARG A 91 -1.58 -4.38 -4.59
CA ARG A 91 -2.31 -5.02 -3.47
C ARG A 91 -1.34 -5.81 -2.61
N GLN A 92 -1.46 -5.64 -1.30
CA GLN A 92 -0.71 -6.43 -0.33
C GLN A 92 -1.70 -7.03 0.68
N LYS A 93 -1.42 -8.27 1.09
CA LYS A 93 -2.22 -8.97 2.10
C LYS A 93 -1.27 -9.68 3.05
N PHE A 94 -1.34 -9.32 4.32
CA PHE A 94 -0.61 -9.96 5.39
C PHE A 94 -1.60 -10.57 6.38
N THR A 95 -1.38 -11.83 6.72
CA THR A 95 -2.22 -12.58 7.66
C THR A 95 -1.31 -13.12 8.74
N PHE A 96 -1.62 -12.78 9.98
CA PHE A 96 -0.96 -13.32 11.15
C PHE A 96 -1.37 -14.77 11.35
N GLN A 97 -0.40 -15.68 11.35
CA GLN A 97 -0.68 -17.11 11.49
C GLN A 97 -0.58 -17.58 12.95
N SER A 98 0.59 -17.41 13.58
CA SER A 98 0.83 -17.85 14.95
C SER A 98 2.06 -17.19 15.56
N ILE A 99 2.12 -17.14 16.90
CA ILE A 99 3.34 -16.85 17.66
C ILE A 99 3.89 -18.18 18.14
N LYS A 100 5.20 -18.39 18.00
CA LYS A 100 5.92 -19.53 18.56
C LYS A 100 7.09 -19.03 19.38
N ASN A 101 7.41 -19.69 20.48
CA ASN A 101 8.61 -19.38 21.23
C ASN A 101 9.83 -19.81 20.41
N ILE A 102 10.84 -18.96 20.30
CA ILE A 102 12.07 -19.26 19.56
C ILE A 102 12.83 -20.42 20.21
N ASN A 103 12.63 -20.64 21.51
CA ASN A 103 13.26 -21.74 22.27
C ASN A 103 12.55 -23.08 22.06
N ASP A 104 11.35 -23.10 21.48
CA ASP A 104 10.69 -24.34 21.09
C ASP A 104 11.34 -24.83 19.79
N ASN A 105 12.17 -25.88 19.91
CA ASN A 105 12.95 -26.50 18.84
C ASN A 105 12.34 -26.31 17.43
N ILE A 106 12.99 -25.48 16.62
CA ILE A 106 12.69 -25.37 15.19
C ILE A 106 13.07 -26.72 14.57
N VAL A 107 12.08 -27.59 14.37
CA VAL A 107 12.24 -28.75 13.48
C VAL A 107 12.35 -28.17 12.08
N LEU A 108 13.58 -27.99 11.61
CA LEU A 108 13.86 -27.63 10.23
C LEU A 108 13.43 -28.81 9.36
N ASP A 109 12.28 -28.68 8.71
CA ASP A 109 11.88 -29.60 7.64
C ASP A 109 12.97 -29.54 6.57
N LYS A 110 13.67 -30.68 6.38
CA LYS A 110 14.83 -30.81 5.50
C LYS A 110 14.52 -30.61 4.01
N GLU A 111 13.30 -30.23 3.64
CA GLU A 111 12.86 -30.10 2.25
C GLU A 111 12.42 -28.70 1.83
N ASN A 112 12.29 -27.73 2.73
CA ASN A 112 11.93 -26.38 2.32
C ASN A 112 13.17 -25.56 1.96
N LYS A 113 13.47 -25.58 0.65
CA LYS A 113 14.26 -24.54 -0.02
C LYS A 113 13.94 -23.19 0.61
N VAL A 114 15.00 -22.42 0.87
CA VAL A 114 14.89 -20.98 1.15
C VAL A 114 13.88 -20.42 0.15
N LEU A 115 12.73 -19.97 0.65
CA LEU A 115 11.83 -19.12 -0.13
C LEU A 115 12.64 -17.86 -0.39
N ASP A 116 13.37 -17.88 -1.49
CA ASP A 116 13.93 -16.71 -2.11
C ASP A 116 12.77 -15.71 -2.20
N PRO A 117 12.86 -14.51 -1.63
CA PRO A 117 11.86 -13.48 -1.84
C PRO A 117 12.00 -13.00 -3.28
N THR A 118 11.55 -13.81 -4.24
CA THR A 118 11.34 -13.41 -5.62
C THR A 118 10.17 -12.45 -5.62
N TYR A 119 10.50 -11.17 -5.63
CA TYR A 119 9.59 -10.12 -6.09
C TYR A 119 9.40 -10.32 -7.59
N GLU A 120 8.29 -10.95 -7.99
CA GLU A 120 7.81 -10.80 -9.36
C GLU A 120 7.25 -9.38 -9.50
N VAL A 121 8.01 -8.55 -10.21
CA VAL A 121 7.52 -7.29 -10.77
C VAL A 121 6.75 -7.67 -12.04
N ILE A 122 5.42 -7.56 -12.00
CA ILE A 122 4.58 -7.54 -13.20
C ILE A 122 4.47 -6.10 -13.68
#